data_AF-A0A5R9DTX1-F1
#
_entry.id   AF-A0A5R9DTX1-F1
#
_cell.length_a   1.000
_cell.length_b   1.000
_cell.length_c   1.000
_cell.angle_alpha   90.00
_cell.angle_beta   90.00
_cell.angle_gamma   90.00
#
_symmetry.space_group_name_H-M   'P 1'
#
loop_
_entity.id
_entity.type
_entity.pdbx_description
1 polymer ?
#
loop_
_entity_poly.entity_id
_entity_poly.type
_entity_poly.pdbx_seq_one_letter_code
_entity_poly.pdbx_strand_id
1 'polypeptide(L)' 'MSTPTVTVHGSNGRYTCEFSALPGRTFGPWDLIETIQELKISALLSAREARDVVFDAAVNGTATAHTN' A
#
# COMPACT_ATOMS: atom_id res chain seq x y z
N MET A 1 12.87 13.21 12.47
CA MET A 1 11.49 12.67 12.41
C MET A 1 11.52 11.54 11.39
N SER A 2 11.01 10.36 11.73
CA SER A 2 10.97 9.23 10.80
C SER A 2 9.91 9.47 9.73
N THR A 3 10.25 9.30 8.45
CA THR A 3 9.31 9.43 7.34
C THR A 3 8.24 8.34 7.46
N PRO A 4 6.94 8.68 7.42
CA PRO A 4 5.88 7.68 7.47
C PRO A 4 5.93 6.75 6.24
N THR A 5 5.45 5.51 6.43
CA THR A 5 5.46 4.46 5.42
C THR A 5 4.12 3.74 5.36
N VAL A 6 3.83 3.15 4.20
CA VAL A 6 2.74 2.22 4.00
C VAL A 6 3.30 0.87 3.55
N THR A 7 2.86 -0.21 4.19
CA THR A 7 3.18 -1.58 3.80
C THR A 7 1.93 -2.20 3.17
N VAL A 8 2.09 -2.73 1.97
CA VAL A 8 1.06 -3.45 1.23
C VAL A 8 1.34 -4.94 1.35
N HIS A 9 0.31 -5.73 1.62
CA HIS A 9 0.36 -7.20 1.64
C HIS A 9 -0.55 -7.73 0.53
N GLY A 10 -0.01 -8.57 -0.35
CA GLY A 10 -0.74 -9.22 -1.45
C GLY A 10 -0.98 -10.70 -1.17
N SER A 11 -2.22 -11.15 -1.32
CA SER A 11 -2.59 -12.57 -1.24
C SER A 11 -3.75 -12.88 -2.17
N ASN A 12 -3.54 -13.78 -3.13
CA ASN A 12 -4.57 -14.25 -4.08
C ASN A 12 -5.32 -13.11 -4.80
N GLY A 13 -4.60 -12.07 -5.25
CA GLY A 13 -5.18 -10.91 -5.94
C GLY A 13 -5.96 -9.96 -5.05
N ARG A 14 -5.88 -10.13 -3.72
CA ARG A 14 -6.41 -9.21 -2.71
C ARG A 14 -5.27 -8.54 -1.96
N TYR A 15 -5.44 -7.26 -1.64
CA TYR A 15 -4.40 -6.46 -1.02
C TYR A 15 -4.90 -5.78 0.23
N THR A 16 -4.08 -5.78 1.27
CA THR A 16 -4.28 -5.00 2.49
C THR A 16 -3.13 -4.03 2.71
N CYS A 17 -3.41 -2.93 3.41
CA CYS A 17 -2.43 -1.89 3.71
C CYS A 17 -2.31 -1.65 5.22
N GLU A 18 -1.09 -1.40 5.68
CA GLU A 18 -0.78 -0.97 7.05
C GLU A 18 0.08 0.29 7.01
N PHE A 19 -0.31 1.30 7.79
CA PHE A 19 0.36 2.60 7.81
C PHE A 19 1.17 2.71 9.09
N SER A 20 2.43 3.14 9.00
CA SER A 20 3.29 3.33 10.18
C SER A 20 2.75 4.41 11.12
N ALA A 21 1.95 5.35 10.59
CA ALA A 21 1.27 6.39 11.36
C ALA A 21 0.03 5.87 12.13
N LEU A 22 -0.49 4.69 11.77
CA LEU A 22 -1.70 4.08 12.35
C LEU A 22 -1.43 2.62 12.75
N PRO A 23 -0.55 2.38 13.73
CA PRO A 23 -0.13 1.02 14.09
C PRO A 23 -1.31 0.16 14.57
N GLY A 24 -1.32 -1.11 14.15
CA GLY A 24 -2.36 -2.08 14.51
C GLY A 24 -3.66 -1.97 13.71
N ARG A 25 -3.71 -1.09 12.69
CA ARG A 25 -4.85 -1.00 11.76
C ARG A 25 -4.46 -1.54 10.40
N THR A 26 -5.27 -2.47 9.91
CA THR A 26 -5.18 -3.02 8.55
C THR A 26 -6.37 -2.51 7.75
N PHE A 27 -6.11 -2.05 6.53
CA PHE A 27 -7.12 -1.53 5.60
C PHE A 27 -7.26 -2.47 4.38
N GLY A 28 -8.44 -2.56 3.80
CA GLY A 28 -8.81 -3.56 2.79
C GLY A 28 -9.53 -4.78 3.38
N PRO A 29 -9.57 -5.94 2.69
CA PRO A 29 -8.89 -6.23 1.43
C PRO A 29 -9.59 -5.63 0.20
N TRP A 30 -8.79 -5.12 -0.73
CA TRP A 30 -9.24 -4.55 -2.00
C TRP A 30 -8.67 -5.29 -3.20
N ASP A 31 -9.16 -4.98 -4.40
CA ASP A 31 -8.50 -5.43 -5.63
C ASP A 31 -7.30 -4.53 -6.02
N LEU A 32 -6.56 -4.93 -7.06
CA LEU A 32 -5.35 -4.24 -7.50
C LEU A 32 -5.61 -2.77 -7.86
N ILE A 33 -6.69 -2.47 -8.59
CA ILE A 33 -6.96 -1.12 -9.08
C ILE A 33 -7.46 -0.23 -7.95
N GLU A 34 -8.34 -0.77 -7.12
CA GLU A 34 -8.85 -0.09 -5.92
C GLU A 34 -7.71 0.24 -4.96
N THR A 35 -6.77 -0.70 -4.72
CA THR A 35 -5.61 -0.45 -3.86
C THR A 35 -4.73 0.69 -4.39
N ILE A 36 -4.48 0.75 -5.70
CA ILE A 36 -3.71 1.85 -6.31
C ILE A 36 -4.43 3.20 -6.11
N GLN A 37 -5.76 3.22 -6.25
CA GLN A 37 -6.54 4.45 -6.03
C GLN A 37 -6.49 4.89 -4.57
N GLU A 38 -6.68 3.96 -3.64
CA GLU A 38 -6.63 4.22 -2.20
C GLU A 38 -5.28 4.76 -1.76
N LEU A 39 -4.17 4.20 -2.25
CA LEU A 39 -2.82 4.67 -1.90
C LEU A 39 -2.53 6.09 -2.38
N LYS A 40 -3.12 6.53 -3.50
CA LYS A 40 -2.98 7.92 -3.95
C LYS A 40 -3.65 8.91 -3.00
N ILE A 41 -4.72 8.49 -2.33
CA ILE A 41 -5.52 9.35 -1.45
C ILE A 41 -5.00 9.27 -0.01
N SER A 42 -4.77 8.06 0.49
CA SER A 42 -4.42 7.79 1.89
C SER A 42 -2.93 7.90 2.19
N ALA A 43 -2.06 7.46 1.27
CA ALA A 43 -0.60 7.51 1.40
C ALA A 43 0.02 8.68 0.62
N LEU A 44 -0.79 9.49 -0.07
CA LEU A 44 -0.38 10.61 -0.93
C LEU A 44 0.70 10.22 -1.95
N LEU A 45 0.70 8.96 -2.39
CA LEU A 45 1.63 8.46 -3.38
C LEU A 45 1.27 9.00 -4.76
N SER A 46 2.29 9.24 -5.58
CA SER A 46 2.05 9.45 -7.00
C SER A 46 1.42 8.19 -7.63
N ALA A 47 0.74 8.36 -8.76
CA ALA A 47 0.15 7.22 -9.47
C ALA A 47 1.18 6.15 -9.85
N ARG A 48 2.44 6.55 -10.07
CA ARG A 48 3.55 5.63 -10.35
C ARG A 48 3.95 4.84 -9.10
N GLU A 49 4.22 5.52 -7.99
CA GLU A 49 4.64 4.87 -6.74
C GLU A 49 3.55 3.92 -6.21
N ALA A 50 2.29 4.34 -6.24
CA ALA A 50 1.16 3.51 -5.83
C ALA A 50 1.05 2.24 -6.68
N ARG A 51 1.27 2.35 -8.01
CA ARG A 51 1.29 1.18 -8.89
C ARG A 51 2.48 0.29 -8.56
N ASP A 52 3.67 0.84 -8.53
CA ASP A 52 4.90 0.07 -8.38
C ASP A 52 4.88 -0.73 -7.04
N VAL A 53 4.43 -0.13 -5.92
CA VAL A 53 4.32 -0.85 -4.63
C VAL A 53 3.26 -1.96 -4.63
N VAL A 54 2.10 -1.76 -5.26
CA VAL A 54 1.04 -2.80 -5.32
C VAL A 54 1.46 -3.95 -6.22
N PHE A 55 2.14 -3.67 -7.33
CA PHE A 55 2.68 -4.70 -8.21
C PHE A 55 3.81 -5.49 -7.53
N ASP A 56 4.71 -4.82 -6.80
CA ASP A 56 5.75 -5.49 -6.03
C ASP A 56 5.15 -6.39 -4.94
N ALA A 57 4.08 -5.94 -4.26
CA ALA A 57 3.35 -6.78 -3.30
C ALA A 57 2.61 -7.94 -3.97
N ALA A 58 2.15 -7.78 -5.22
CA ALA A 58 1.53 -8.87 -5.99
C ALA A 58 2.51 -9.99 -6.34
N VAL A 59 3.77 -9.63 -6.62
CA VAL A 59 4.83 -10.59 -6.98
C VAL A 59 5.49 -11.20 -5.75
N ASN A 60 5.79 -10.39 -4.74
CA ASN A 60 6.59 -10.79 -3.58
C ASN A 60 5.75 -11.09 -2.32
N GLY A 61 4.44 -10.87 -2.37
CA GLY A 61 3.51 -11.01 -1.24
C GLY A 61 3.49 -9.80 -0.29
N THR A 62 4.51 -8.95 -0.30
CA THR A 62 4.52 -7.68 0.45
C THR A 62 5.49 -6.66 -0.15
N ALA A 63 5.20 -5.38 0.01
CA ALA A 63 6.08 -4.27 -0.35
C ALA A 63 5.82 -3.04 0.53
N THR A 64 6.83 -2.19 0.74
CA THR A 64 6.72 -0.98 1.56
C THR A 64 7.15 0.25 0.76
N ALA A 65 6.42 1.34 0.90
CA ALA A 65 6.73 2.64 0.31
C ALA A 65 6.71 3.77 1.35
N HIS A 66 7.49 4.83 1.12
CA HIS A 66 7.42 6.05 1.90
C HIS A 66 6.21 6.88 1.49
N THR A 67 5.45 7.39 2.46
CA THR A 67 4.31 8.27 2.22
C THR A 67 4.78 9.73 2.21
N ASN A 68 4.12 10.58 1.41
CA ASN A 68 4.39 12.03 1.37
C ASN A 68 3.53 12.81 2.36
#